data_AF-A0A9E5N7Q6-F1
#
_entry.id   AF-A0A9E5N7Q6-F1
#
_cell.length_a   1.000
_cell.length_b   1.000
_cell.length_c   1.000
_cell.angle_alpha   90.00
_cell.angle_beta   90.00
_cell.angle_gamma   90.00
#
_symmetry.space_group_name_H-M   'P 1'
#
loop_
_entity.id
_entity.type
_entity.pdbx_description
1 polymer ?
#
loop_
_entity_poly.entity_id
_entity_poly.type
_entity_poly.pdbx_seq_one_letter_code
_entity_poly.pdbx_strand_id
1 'polypeptide(L)'
;MEAARGERLSFQVALRTDNGESPIITAAADAPSPISVQIRRVGYVPVPHLNTETPPDELEGADHIPGQVPDPLFPDSTLEASACETHAFWVTVKIPLEAAPGPYPVTVRLTAQGTAETALTAAIIVYPAVLPPRRNFPVTNFLHADALCDWYKVQPSQRQFWSILDPYLADLAAHGQDTMYVPLFTPPLDGVKRPIQLLGVSRRDGRYRFDWRLVRRWVEACRSHGLGRFEWTHFFTQWGAQYALRVYEGHGENAELLWPPDTHSLSPVYRDFLAQFLPKFKRFLRAEGLLECSLFHLSDEPHSDHFNNYRAAREMVRELAPWMRVIDALSDINFAREGLVDVPVPIVWAAPGFVREGFSPWVYYCCEPRGAFLNRLLDTPLIKVRMSGWLFYRTQVRGFLHWGYNYWYKRATTQLIEPFTVSDGLAWPDWAHGDPFVVYPGPEGPIDSLRWEIFAESLQDYALIQAAGIEPDDPLLMEIEDYADFPRSEEWLTRRRRILLERLARKQSAS
;
A
#
# COMPACT_ATOMS: atom_id res chain seq x y z
N MET A 1 -13.64 9.15 21.24
CA MET A 1 -13.41 8.98 19.78
C MET A 1 -14.75 8.85 19.08
N GLU A 2 -14.83 9.18 17.78
CA GLU A 2 -16.11 9.31 17.04
C GLU A 2 -16.06 8.55 15.72
N ALA A 3 -17.15 7.84 15.41
CA ALA A 3 -17.19 6.93 14.28
C ALA A 3 -18.57 6.83 13.62
N ALA A 4 -18.61 6.57 12.32
CA ALA A 4 -19.77 6.07 11.61
C ALA A 4 -19.87 4.54 11.75
N ARG A 5 -21.05 4.00 11.43
CA ARG A 5 -21.24 2.55 11.30
C ARG A 5 -20.52 2.05 10.05
N GLY A 6 -19.85 0.91 10.16
CA GLY A 6 -18.97 0.37 9.13
C GLY A 6 -17.52 0.86 9.21
N GLU A 7 -17.19 1.80 10.12
CA GLU A 7 -15.81 2.25 10.31
C GLU A 7 -15.00 1.32 11.21
N ARG A 8 -13.68 1.34 10.99
CA ARG A 8 -12.64 0.87 11.90
C ARG A 8 -11.85 2.07 12.41
N LEU A 9 -11.58 2.09 13.71
CA LEU A 9 -10.70 3.08 14.35
C LEU A 9 -9.75 2.39 15.32
N SER A 10 -8.73 3.11 15.76
CA SER A 10 -7.71 2.57 16.65
C SER A 10 -7.21 3.58 17.67
N PHE A 11 -6.72 3.06 18.79
CA PHE A 11 -5.99 3.83 19.78
C PHE A 11 -4.93 2.95 20.45
N GLN A 12 -3.98 3.58 21.14
CA GLN A 12 -2.98 2.88 21.94
C GLN A 12 -3.25 3.00 23.42
N VAL A 13 -2.93 1.94 24.14
CA VAL A 13 -2.76 1.98 25.59
C VAL A 13 -1.27 1.77 25.88
N ALA A 14 -0.62 2.79 26.42
CA ALA A 14 0.77 2.74 26.82
C ALA A 14 0.89 2.48 28.33
N LEU A 15 1.97 1.82 28.70
CA LEU A 15 2.37 1.58 30.08
C LEU A 15 3.86 1.83 30.23
N ARG A 16 4.27 2.15 31.45
CA ARG A 16 5.68 2.22 31.83
C ARG A 16 5.87 1.47 33.13
N THR A 17 6.86 0.58 33.17
CA THR A 17 7.28 -0.10 34.38
C THR A 17 8.20 0.81 35.21
N ASP A 18 8.14 0.65 36.53
CA ASP A 18 9.07 1.31 37.44
C ASP A 18 10.37 0.49 37.59
N ASN A 19 11.25 0.90 38.51
CA ASN A 19 12.39 0.09 38.92
C ASN A 19 11.90 -1.16 39.66
N GLY A 20 12.12 -2.36 39.11
CA GLY A 20 11.63 -3.59 39.72
C GLY A 20 11.99 -4.86 38.93
N GLU A 21 11.31 -5.95 39.26
CA GLU A 21 11.35 -7.21 38.52
C GLU A 21 10.75 -7.05 37.11
N SER A 22 10.89 -8.06 36.26
CA SER A 22 10.33 -8.09 34.90
C SER A 22 8.98 -8.79 34.87
N PRO A 23 7.84 -8.13 35.17
CA PRO A 23 6.55 -8.81 35.16
C PRO A 23 6.12 -9.17 33.75
N ILE A 24 5.38 -10.27 33.65
CA ILE A 24 4.52 -10.52 32.50
C ILE A 24 3.29 -9.62 32.62
N ILE A 25 3.06 -8.81 31.59
CA ILE A 25 1.90 -7.93 31.46
C ILE A 25 0.96 -8.54 30.44
N THR A 26 -0.30 -8.67 30.82
CA THR A 26 -1.40 -9.12 29.94
C THR A 26 -2.38 -7.99 29.73
N ALA A 27 -2.79 -7.79 28.48
CA ALA A 27 -3.85 -6.88 28.08
C ALA A 27 -5.09 -7.65 27.63
N ALA A 28 -6.26 -7.19 28.07
CA ALA A 28 -7.56 -7.65 27.61
C ALA A 28 -8.43 -6.43 27.27
N ALA A 29 -9.33 -6.55 26.28
CA ALA A 29 -10.28 -5.49 25.96
C ALA A 29 -11.68 -6.06 25.85
N ASP A 30 -12.64 -5.28 26.31
CA ASP A 30 -14.06 -5.57 26.14
C ASP A 30 -14.77 -4.35 25.57
N ALA A 31 -15.77 -4.63 24.76
CA ALA A 31 -16.69 -3.65 24.25
C ALA A 31 -18.12 -4.22 24.32
N PRO A 32 -19.14 -3.39 24.56
CA PRO A 32 -20.52 -3.82 24.45
C PRO A 32 -20.82 -4.31 23.03
N SER A 33 -21.57 -5.41 22.94
CA SER A 33 -22.12 -5.88 21.67
C SER A 33 -22.90 -4.75 20.96
N PRO A 34 -22.79 -4.61 19.63
CA PRO A 34 -22.10 -5.49 18.68
C PRO A 34 -20.66 -5.09 18.35
N ILE A 35 -20.06 -4.14 19.08
CA ILE A 35 -18.70 -3.66 18.80
C ILE A 35 -17.68 -4.78 19.03
N SER A 36 -16.78 -4.99 18.08
CA SER A 36 -15.67 -5.92 18.22
C SER A 36 -14.36 -5.19 18.42
N VAL A 37 -13.51 -5.73 19.29
CA VAL A 37 -12.19 -5.17 19.60
C VAL A 37 -11.10 -6.22 19.39
N GLN A 38 -9.93 -5.77 18.94
CA GLN A 38 -8.74 -6.58 18.80
C GLN A 38 -7.58 -5.86 19.49
N ILE A 39 -6.87 -6.59 20.35
CA ILE A 39 -5.60 -6.15 20.94
C ILE A 39 -4.46 -6.78 20.16
N ARG A 40 -3.44 -5.98 19.87
CA ARG A 40 -2.14 -6.41 19.34
C ARG A 40 -1.03 -5.74 20.13
N ARG A 41 0.00 -6.47 20.52
CA ARG A 41 1.19 -5.90 21.13
C ARG A 41 1.97 -5.08 20.11
N VAL A 42 2.36 -3.87 20.50
CA VAL A 42 3.23 -3.03 19.70
C VAL A 42 4.67 -3.49 19.93
N GLY A 43 5.33 -3.92 18.86
CA GLY A 43 6.74 -4.25 18.86
C GLY A 43 7.61 -3.08 18.43
N TYR A 44 8.92 -3.25 18.65
CA TYR A 44 9.93 -2.26 18.30
C TYR A 44 10.89 -2.78 17.23
N VAL A 45 11.30 -1.89 16.32
CA VAL A 45 12.32 -2.16 15.30
C VAL A 45 13.42 -1.10 15.34
N PRO A 46 14.68 -1.45 15.02
CA PRO A 46 15.78 -0.50 15.04
C PRO A 46 15.70 0.48 13.88
N VAL A 47 15.93 1.75 14.19
CA VAL A 47 16.22 2.85 13.25
C VAL A 47 17.57 3.43 13.65
N PRO A 48 18.68 2.95 13.05
CA PRO A 48 20.04 3.37 13.42
C PRO A 48 20.35 4.82 13.01
N HIS A 49 19.60 5.37 12.06
CA HIS A 49 19.76 6.72 11.55
C HIS A 49 18.39 7.37 11.33
N LEU A 50 18.22 8.63 11.75
CA LEU A 50 17.05 9.43 11.42
C LEU A 50 17.08 9.84 9.96
N ASN A 51 15.91 10.13 9.38
CA ASN A 51 15.83 10.50 7.98
C ASN A 51 16.60 11.78 7.65
N THR A 52 17.29 11.79 6.50
CA THR A 52 17.94 12.99 5.97
C THR A 52 16.89 13.99 5.51
N GLU A 53 17.30 15.25 5.36
CA GLU A 53 16.47 16.32 4.79
C GLU A 53 15.14 16.54 5.53
N THR A 54 15.09 16.15 6.81
CA THR A 54 13.91 16.30 7.65
C THR A 54 14.18 17.33 8.76
N PRO A 55 13.44 18.45 8.79
CA PRO A 55 13.56 19.45 9.86
C PRO A 55 13.27 18.84 11.25
N PRO A 56 13.89 19.36 12.33
CA PRO A 56 13.66 18.84 13.68
C PRO A 56 12.20 18.82 14.14
N ASP A 57 11.39 19.77 13.70
CA ASP A 57 9.95 19.85 14.00
C ASP A 57 9.09 18.86 13.20
N GLU A 58 9.68 18.17 12.22
CA GLU A 58 9.05 17.12 11.42
C GLU A 58 9.54 15.72 11.77
N LEU A 59 10.53 15.59 12.65
CA LEU A 59 11.11 14.32 13.09
C LEU A 59 10.38 13.78 14.34
N GLU A 60 10.01 12.51 14.31
CA GLU A 60 9.66 11.76 15.51
C GLU A 60 10.91 11.24 16.23
N GLY A 61 10.84 11.16 17.55
CA GLY A 61 11.90 10.59 18.40
C GLY A 61 12.36 11.54 19.51
N ALA A 62 12.47 11.00 20.72
CA ALA A 62 12.95 11.75 21.87
C ALA A 62 14.41 12.18 21.67
N ASP A 63 14.69 13.47 21.89
CA ASP A 63 16.02 14.08 21.81
C ASP A 63 16.75 13.87 20.47
N HIS A 64 16.05 13.47 19.41
CA HIS A 64 16.62 13.10 18.10
C HIS A 64 17.72 12.03 18.20
N ILE A 65 17.59 11.11 19.16
CA ILE A 65 18.50 9.96 19.31
C ILE A 65 17.96 8.80 18.48
N PRO A 66 18.71 8.28 17.48
CA PRO A 66 18.31 7.07 16.76
C PRO A 66 18.18 5.88 17.70
N GLY A 67 17.26 4.96 17.42
CA GLY A 67 16.97 3.86 18.34
C GLY A 67 15.83 2.98 17.90
N GLN A 68 15.19 2.34 18.88
CA GLN A 68 14.05 1.48 18.67
C GLN A 68 12.78 2.32 18.46
N VAL A 69 12.04 2.07 17.38
CA VAL A 69 10.75 2.73 17.10
C VAL A 69 9.61 1.71 17.10
N PRO A 70 8.42 2.08 17.60
CA PRO A 70 7.27 1.19 17.57
C PRO A 70 6.73 1.07 16.14
N ASP A 71 6.51 -0.15 15.63
CA ASP A 71 5.89 -0.34 14.30
C ASP A 71 5.11 -1.66 14.17
N PRO A 72 5.71 -2.87 14.30
CA PRO A 72 4.99 -4.12 14.10
C PRO A 72 3.90 -4.36 15.17
N LEU A 73 2.76 -4.88 14.74
CA LEU A 73 1.60 -5.20 15.57
C LEU A 73 1.43 -6.71 15.72
N PHE A 74 2.08 -7.28 16.73
CA PHE A 74 2.05 -8.72 16.96
C PHE A 74 0.65 -9.19 17.42
N PRO A 75 0.15 -10.34 16.91
CA PRO A 75 -1.16 -10.88 17.25
C PRO A 75 -1.19 -11.58 18.62
N ASP A 76 -0.51 -10.99 19.60
CA ASP A 76 -0.51 -11.42 21.00
C ASP A 76 -0.91 -10.23 21.89
N SER A 77 -1.31 -10.54 23.13
CA SER A 77 -1.75 -9.53 24.12
C SER A 77 -0.95 -9.63 25.41
N THR A 78 0.25 -10.20 25.34
CA THR A 78 1.13 -10.42 26.49
C THR A 78 2.55 -9.99 26.17
N LEU A 79 3.23 -9.37 27.12
CA LEU A 79 4.66 -9.05 27.02
C LEU A 79 5.35 -9.20 28.37
N GLU A 80 6.65 -9.50 28.33
CA GLU A 80 7.54 -9.32 29.48
C GLU A 80 8.11 -7.90 29.38
N ALA A 81 7.91 -7.09 30.43
CA ALA A 81 8.46 -5.74 30.51
C ALA A 81 9.52 -5.69 31.61
N SER A 82 10.74 -5.28 31.28
CA SER A 82 11.81 -5.06 32.26
C SER A 82 11.62 -3.70 32.95
N ALA A 83 12.54 -3.36 33.86
CA ALA A 83 12.52 -2.11 34.61
C ALA A 83 12.64 -0.86 33.70
N CYS A 84 11.84 0.17 34.00
CA CYS A 84 11.86 1.46 33.30
C CYS A 84 11.53 1.43 31.79
N GLU A 85 10.94 0.35 31.30
CA GLU A 85 10.55 0.20 29.89
C GLU A 85 9.17 0.80 29.64
N THR A 86 8.99 1.37 28.44
CA THR A 86 7.69 1.82 27.95
C THR A 86 7.25 0.85 26.86
N HIS A 87 6.02 0.35 26.98
CA HIS A 87 5.40 -0.57 26.02
C HIS A 87 3.99 -0.11 25.69
N ALA A 88 3.44 -0.60 24.58
CA ALA A 88 2.09 -0.28 24.18
C ALA A 88 1.34 -1.50 23.62
N PHE A 89 0.02 -1.43 23.77
CA PHE A 89 -0.92 -2.30 23.07
C PHE A 89 -1.76 -1.45 22.11
N TRP A 90 -1.84 -1.90 20.85
CA TRP A 90 -2.71 -1.34 19.84
C TRP A 90 -4.10 -1.95 19.97
N VAL A 91 -5.12 -1.10 20.04
CA VAL A 91 -6.52 -1.51 20.15
C VAL A 91 -7.24 -1.08 18.89
N THR A 92 -7.74 -2.05 18.14
CA THR A 92 -8.56 -1.83 16.96
C THR A 92 -10.01 -2.07 17.29
N VAL A 93 -10.87 -1.10 17.00
CA VAL A 93 -12.32 -1.15 17.25
C VAL A 93 -13.02 -1.15 15.90
N LYS A 94 -13.84 -2.18 15.64
CA LYS A 94 -14.66 -2.25 14.43
C LYS A 94 -16.12 -1.98 14.79
N ILE A 95 -16.71 -1.00 14.11
CA ILE A 95 -18.11 -0.60 14.28
C ILE A 95 -18.93 -1.29 13.20
N PRO A 96 -19.74 -2.31 13.53
CA PRO A 96 -20.53 -3.00 12.52
C PRO A 96 -21.70 -2.13 12.05
N LEU A 97 -22.31 -2.49 10.91
CA LEU A 97 -23.37 -1.70 10.25
C LEU A 97 -24.65 -1.60 11.09
N GLU A 98 -24.92 -2.62 11.89
CA GLU A 98 -26.08 -2.77 12.76
C GLU A 98 -25.94 -2.10 14.13
N ALA A 99 -24.77 -1.55 14.47
CA ALA A 99 -24.55 -0.88 15.75
C ALA A 99 -25.57 0.28 15.94
N ALA A 100 -26.22 0.33 17.11
CA ALA A 100 -27.11 1.43 17.44
C ALA A 100 -26.28 2.71 17.65
N PRO A 101 -26.73 3.90 17.20
CA PRO A 101 -26.06 5.16 17.51
C PRO A 101 -26.00 5.43 19.01
N GLY A 102 -24.89 6.03 19.47
CA GLY A 102 -24.69 6.37 20.88
C GLY A 102 -23.30 6.03 21.40
N PRO A 103 -23.06 6.22 22.71
CA PRO A 103 -21.78 5.93 23.34
C PRO A 103 -21.60 4.43 23.62
N TYR A 104 -20.42 3.92 23.29
CA TYR A 104 -19.94 2.58 23.62
C TYR A 104 -18.64 2.70 24.43
N PRO A 105 -18.63 2.33 25.72
CA PRO A 105 -17.39 2.25 26.49
C PRO A 105 -16.56 1.05 26.03
N VAL A 106 -15.36 1.29 25.53
CA VAL A 106 -14.37 0.24 25.29
C VAL A 106 -13.39 0.26 26.44
N THR A 107 -13.36 -0.82 27.22
CA THR A 107 -12.50 -0.92 28.42
C THR A 107 -11.33 -1.84 28.12
N VAL A 108 -10.12 -1.33 28.31
CA VAL A 108 -8.87 -2.09 28.24
C VAL A 108 -8.39 -2.32 29.66
N ARG A 109 -8.09 -3.59 29.98
CA ARG A 109 -7.61 -4.02 31.28
C ARG A 109 -6.17 -4.53 31.15
N LEU A 110 -5.29 -3.98 31.97
CA LEU A 110 -3.89 -4.36 32.06
C LEU A 110 -3.66 -5.05 33.40
N THR A 111 -3.05 -6.23 33.36
CA THR A 111 -2.66 -6.98 34.56
C THR A 111 -1.17 -7.29 34.47
N ALA A 112 -0.37 -6.75 35.39
CA ALA A 112 0.99 -7.22 35.61
C ALA A 112 0.97 -8.39 36.61
N GLN A 113 1.83 -9.38 36.40
CA GLN A 113 1.90 -10.56 37.26
C GLN A 113 2.09 -10.16 38.74
N GLY A 114 1.17 -10.60 39.60
CA GLY A 114 1.21 -10.32 41.04
C GLY A 114 0.70 -8.94 41.46
N THR A 115 0.20 -8.12 40.53
CA THR A 115 -0.42 -6.83 40.83
C THR A 115 -1.93 -6.87 40.65
N ALA A 116 -2.62 -5.85 41.15
CA ALA A 116 -4.01 -5.62 40.81
C ALA A 116 -4.15 -5.21 39.33
N GLU A 117 -5.29 -5.57 38.74
CA GLU A 117 -5.69 -5.14 37.40
C GLU A 117 -5.96 -3.62 37.39
N THR A 118 -5.54 -2.95 36.31
CA THR A 118 -5.86 -1.55 36.05
C THR A 118 -6.69 -1.45 34.77
N ALA A 119 -7.77 -0.66 34.82
CA ALA A 119 -8.69 -0.50 33.69
C ALA A 119 -8.70 0.94 33.17
N LEU A 120 -8.63 1.10 31.85
CA LEU A 120 -8.78 2.36 31.13
C LEU A 120 -9.98 2.24 30.18
N THR A 121 -10.80 3.27 30.08
CA THR A 121 -12.01 3.24 29.24
C THR A 121 -12.01 4.37 28.23
N ALA A 122 -12.09 4.01 26.94
CA ALA A 122 -12.29 4.94 25.85
C ALA A 122 -13.79 4.99 25.48
N ALA A 123 -14.37 6.20 25.44
CA ALA A 123 -15.73 6.39 24.97
C ALA A 123 -15.75 6.50 23.43
N ILE A 124 -16.41 5.55 22.76
CA ILE A 124 -16.62 5.54 21.31
C ILE A 124 -18.04 6.03 21.02
N ILE A 125 -18.18 7.15 20.33
CA ILE A 125 -19.49 7.71 19.95
C ILE A 125 -19.80 7.26 18.52
N VAL A 126 -20.80 6.39 18.39
CA VAL A 126 -21.29 5.90 17.10
C VAL A 126 -22.38 6.84 16.59
N TYR A 127 -22.17 7.42 15.42
CA TYR A 127 -23.11 8.32 14.77
C TYR A 127 -24.21 7.53 14.03
N PRO A 128 -25.41 8.12 13.83
CA PRO A 128 -26.44 7.59 12.94
C PRO A 128 -26.08 7.80 11.46
N ALA A 129 -24.83 7.49 11.10
CA ALA A 129 -24.26 7.56 9.77
C ALA A 129 -23.69 6.19 9.41
N VAL A 130 -23.82 5.77 8.16
CA VAL A 130 -23.16 4.59 7.59
C VAL A 130 -22.07 5.07 6.64
N LEU A 131 -20.83 4.63 6.84
CA LEU A 131 -19.75 4.93 5.91
C LEU A 131 -19.89 4.05 4.66
N PRO A 132 -20.14 4.63 3.46
CA PRO A 132 -20.11 3.86 2.23
C PRO A 132 -18.66 3.57 1.80
N PRO A 133 -18.45 2.57 0.93
CA PRO A 133 -17.16 2.38 0.29
C PRO A 133 -16.70 3.63 -0.47
N ARG A 134 -15.38 3.85 -0.48
CA ARG A 134 -14.73 4.86 -1.31
C ARG A 134 -15.06 4.66 -2.78
N ARG A 135 -15.20 5.77 -3.53
CA ARG A 135 -15.54 5.74 -4.95
C ARG A 135 -14.49 6.47 -5.79
N ASN A 136 -14.22 5.94 -6.98
CA ASN A 136 -13.41 6.60 -8.02
C ASN A 136 -12.00 7.03 -7.62
N PHE A 137 -11.43 6.38 -6.61
CA PHE A 137 -10.05 6.59 -6.16
C PHE A 137 -9.46 5.21 -5.89
N PRO A 138 -8.89 4.51 -6.88
CA PRO A 138 -8.15 3.27 -6.67
C PRO A 138 -6.92 3.44 -5.79
N VAL A 139 -6.56 2.40 -5.02
CA VAL A 139 -5.29 2.31 -4.27
C VAL A 139 -4.60 1.01 -4.59
N THR A 140 -3.29 1.09 -4.77
CA THR A 140 -2.38 -0.05 -4.94
C THR A 140 -1.14 0.12 -4.06
N ASN A 141 -0.74 -0.97 -3.41
CA ASN A 141 0.53 -1.17 -2.74
C ASN A 141 1.06 -2.48 -3.30
N PHE A 142 2.22 -2.45 -3.95
CA PHE A 142 2.70 -3.62 -4.68
C PHE A 142 3.10 -4.75 -3.73
N LEU A 143 2.38 -5.87 -3.86
CA LEU A 143 2.70 -7.14 -3.22
C LEU A 143 3.80 -7.85 -4.03
N HIS A 144 4.92 -8.07 -3.38
CA HIS A 144 6.09 -8.78 -3.87
C HIS A 144 5.93 -10.28 -3.60
N ALA A 145 5.40 -11.00 -4.59
CA ALA A 145 5.11 -12.43 -4.46
C ALA A 145 6.38 -13.29 -4.39
N ASP A 146 7.50 -12.78 -4.92
CA ASP A 146 8.84 -13.34 -4.79
C ASP A 146 9.28 -13.32 -3.33
N ALA A 147 9.05 -12.22 -2.61
CA ALA A 147 9.36 -12.13 -1.19
C ALA A 147 8.61 -13.20 -0.38
N LEU A 148 7.34 -13.46 -0.71
CA LEU A 148 6.58 -14.56 -0.09
C LEU A 148 7.16 -15.94 -0.46
N CYS A 149 7.52 -16.16 -1.73
CA CYS A 149 8.13 -17.41 -2.17
C CYS A 149 9.46 -17.69 -1.45
N ASP A 150 10.31 -16.68 -1.34
CA ASP A 150 11.63 -16.81 -0.75
C ASP A 150 11.59 -16.90 0.77
N TRP A 151 10.70 -16.16 1.43
CA TRP A 151 10.56 -16.22 2.89
C TRP A 151 9.97 -17.57 3.34
N TYR A 152 8.81 -17.93 2.79
CA TYR A 152 8.07 -19.14 3.19
C TYR A 152 8.51 -20.41 2.46
N LYS A 153 9.46 -20.32 1.53
CA LYS A 153 10.00 -21.44 0.72
C LYS A 153 8.92 -22.14 -0.10
N VAL A 154 8.04 -21.35 -0.71
CA VAL A 154 6.89 -21.81 -1.53
C VAL A 154 6.99 -21.33 -2.98
N GLN A 155 6.14 -21.85 -3.86
CA GLN A 155 6.06 -21.44 -5.27
C GLN A 155 4.60 -21.40 -5.77
N PRO A 156 4.26 -20.57 -6.78
CA PRO A 156 2.90 -20.46 -7.31
C PRO A 156 2.27 -21.77 -7.80
N SER A 157 3.08 -22.74 -8.22
CA SER A 157 2.63 -24.09 -8.61
C SER A 157 2.14 -24.94 -7.43
N GLN A 158 2.52 -24.61 -6.20
CA GLN A 158 2.22 -25.38 -4.99
C GLN A 158 0.98 -24.84 -4.29
N ARG A 159 0.17 -25.73 -3.69
CA ARG A 159 -1.00 -25.32 -2.90
C ARG A 159 -0.62 -24.39 -1.72
N GLN A 160 0.52 -24.64 -1.09
CA GLN A 160 0.97 -23.89 0.09
C GLN A 160 1.18 -22.39 -0.20
N PHE A 161 1.65 -22.02 -1.39
CA PHE A 161 1.77 -20.61 -1.77
C PHE A 161 0.43 -19.88 -1.67
N TRP A 162 -0.65 -20.51 -2.10
CA TRP A 162 -1.98 -19.90 -2.08
C TRP A 162 -2.54 -19.81 -0.66
N SER A 163 -2.20 -20.76 0.21
CA SER A 163 -2.54 -20.68 1.63
C SER A 163 -1.77 -19.56 2.35
N ILE A 164 -0.55 -19.24 1.89
CA ILE A 164 0.20 -18.07 2.38
C ILE A 164 -0.35 -16.78 1.77
N LEU A 165 -0.64 -16.74 0.47
CA LEU A 165 -1.12 -15.54 -0.22
C LEU A 165 -2.49 -15.05 0.30
N ASP A 166 -3.40 -15.97 0.62
CA ASP A 166 -4.77 -15.66 1.01
C ASP A 166 -4.89 -14.63 2.16
N PRO A 167 -4.22 -14.79 3.32
CA PRO A 167 -4.25 -13.79 4.38
C PRO A 167 -3.63 -12.45 3.99
N TYR A 168 -2.65 -12.41 3.07
CA TYR A 168 -2.13 -11.13 2.55
C TYR A 168 -3.13 -10.42 1.63
N LEU A 169 -3.91 -11.16 0.84
CA LEU A 169 -4.98 -10.56 0.03
C LEU A 169 -6.12 -10.03 0.91
N ALA A 170 -6.48 -10.78 1.96
CA ALA A 170 -7.45 -10.34 2.95
C ALA A 170 -6.98 -9.06 3.66
N ASP A 171 -5.71 -9.01 4.05
CA ASP A 171 -5.11 -7.84 4.69
C ASP A 171 -5.15 -6.60 3.79
N LEU A 172 -4.70 -6.72 2.54
CA LEU A 172 -4.75 -5.63 1.56
C LEU A 172 -6.16 -5.07 1.42
N ALA A 173 -7.15 -5.94 1.23
CA ALA A 173 -8.55 -5.54 1.11
C ALA A 173 -9.08 -4.87 2.39
N ALA A 174 -8.77 -5.43 3.56
CA ALA A 174 -9.16 -4.89 4.86
C ALA A 174 -8.54 -3.51 5.18
N HIS A 175 -7.48 -3.13 4.44
CA HIS A 175 -6.78 -1.86 4.54
C HIS A 175 -7.11 -0.90 3.39
N GLY A 176 -8.15 -1.18 2.61
CA GLY A 176 -8.70 -0.25 1.62
C GLY A 176 -8.04 -0.30 0.24
N GLN A 177 -7.17 -1.29 -0.02
CA GLN A 177 -6.70 -1.61 -1.37
C GLN A 177 -7.85 -2.17 -2.20
N ASP A 178 -7.93 -1.74 -3.46
CA ASP A 178 -8.93 -2.24 -4.42
C ASP A 178 -8.32 -2.65 -5.77
N THR A 179 -7.04 -2.32 -5.97
CA THR A 179 -6.28 -2.57 -7.19
C THR A 179 -5.10 -3.47 -6.86
N MET A 180 -4.96 -4.55 -7.64
CA MET A 180 -3.94 -5.57 -7.42
C MET A 180 -2.94 -5.62 -8.57
N TYR A 181 -1.67 -5.53 -8.22
CA TYR A 181 -0.58 -5.86 -9.13
C TYR A 181 -0.56 -7.37 -9.42
N VAL A 182 -0.54 -7.73 -10.70
CA VAL A 182 -0.52 -9.12 -11.17
C VAL A 182 0.85 -9.39 -11.77
N PRO A 183 1.68 -10.27 -11.18
CA PRO A 183 2.97 -10.68 -11.74
C PRO A 183 2.76 -11.64 -12.92
N LEU A 184 2.09 -11.15 -13.97
CA LEU A 184 1.85 -11.86 -15.23
C LEU A 184 3.17 -12.37 -15.80
N PHE A 185 4.15 -11.48 -15.85
CA PHE A 185 5.56 -11.76 -16.00
C PHE A 185 6.30 -11.38 -14.71
N THR A 186 7.56 -11.81 -14.60
CA THR A 186 8.43 -11.40 -13.48
C THR A 186 8.60 -9.88 -13.50
N PRO A 187 8.22 -9.17 -12.42
CA PRO A 187 8.34 -7.72 -12.33
C PRO A 187 9.78 -7.24 -12.56
N PRO A 188 10.02 -6.24 -13.45
CA PRO A 188 11.35 -5.75 -13.77
C PRO A 188 11.78 -4.60 -12.85
N LEU A 189 11.44 -4.68 -11.56
CA LEU A 189 11.61 -3.60 -10.59
C LEU A 189 12.79 -3.90 -9.66
N ASP A 190 13.64 -2.91 -9.41
CA ASP A 190 14.81 -2.96 -8.52
C ASP A 190 15.72 -4.19 -8.77
N GLY A 191 16.34 -4.20 -9.95
CA GLY A 191 17.33 -5.20 -10.33
C GLY A 191 16.74 -6.51 -10.86
N VAL A 192 17.52 -7.59 -10.74
CA VAL A 192 17.15 -8.91 -11.25
C VAL A 192 16.43 -9.70 -10.17
N LYS A 193 15.16 -10.02 -10.41
CA LYS A 193 14.33 -10.78 -9.47
C LYS A 193 14.31 -12.29 -9.75
N ARG A 194 13.94 -13.04 -8.73
CA ARG A 194 13.53 -14.44 -8.86
C ARG A 194 12.34 -14.50 -9.83
N PRO A 195 12.31 -15.46 -10.77
CA PRO A 195 11.13 -15.64 -11.62
C PRO A 195 9.87 -15.99 -10.80
N ILE A 196 8.85 -15.13 -10.90
CA ILE A 196 7.50 -15.31 -10.30
C ILE A 196 6.39 -15.16 -11.35
N GLN A 197 6.73 -15.45 -12.61
CA GLN A 197 5.87 -15.32 -13.77
C GLN A 197 4.66 -16.27 -13.67
N LEU A 198 3.45 -15.70 -13.57
CA LEU A 198 2.20 -16.47 -13.55
C LEU A 198 1.77 -16.97 -14.93
N LEU A 199 2.18 -16.29 -16.00
CA LEU A 199 1.85 -16.71 -17.36
C LEU A 199 2.84 -17.77 -17.83
N GLY A 200 2.37 -18.98 -18.08
CA GLY A 200 3.21 -20.00 -18.68
C GLY A 200 3.48 -19.64 -20.15
N VAL A 201 4.74 -19.46 -20.56
CA VAL A 201 5.10 -19.14 -21.94
C VAL A 201 5.91 -20.29 -22.53
N SER A 202 5.54 -20.76 -23.71
CA SER A 202 6.36 -21.73 -24.44
C SER A 202 6.51 -21.36 -25.90
N ARG A 203 7.67 -21.64 -26.49
CA ARG A 203 7.94 -21.36 -27.91
C ARG A 203 8.24 -22.65 -28.68
N ARG A 204 7.49 -22.88 -29.77
CA ARG A 204 7.76 -23.97 -30.71
C ARG A 204 7.56 -23.50 -32.15
N ASP A 205 8.53 -23.77 -33.02
CA ASP A 205 8.48 -23.45 -34.45
C ASP A 205 8.10 -21.97 -34.74
N GLY A 206 8.69 -21.05 -33.97
CA GLY A 206 8.43 -19.60 -34.10
C GLY A 206 7.07 -19.13 -33.56
N ARG A 207 6.28 -20.01 -32.91
CA ARG A 207 4.98 -19.65 -32.33
C ARG A 207 4.98 -19.77 -30.82
N TYR A 208 4.40 -18.76 -30.16
CA TYR A 208 4.23 -18.74 -28.70
C TYR A 208 2.87 -19.34 -28.28
N ARG A 209 2.90 -20.17 -27.23
CA ARG A 209 1.72 -20.67 -26.51
C ARG A 209 1.72 -20.15 -25.08
N PHE A 210 0.52 -19.90 -24.55
CA PHE A 210 0.31 -19.23 -23.28
C PHE A 210 -0.60 -20.05 -22.38
N ASP A 211 -0.15 -20.35 -21.18
CA ASP A 211 -0.89 -21.05 -20.12
C ASP A 211 -1.35 -20.06 -19.05
N TRP A 212 -2.66 -19.84 -19.00
CA TRP A 212 -3.32 -18.84 -18.16
C TRP A 212 -3.78 -19.39 -16.80
N ARG A 213 -3.47 -20.64 -16.46
CA ARG A 213 -4.04 -21.29 -15.26
C ARG A 213 -3.71 -20.55 -13.96
N LEU A 214 -2.45 -20.16 -13.74
CA LEU A 214 -2.07 -19.43 -12.53
C LEU A 214 -2.54 -17.97 -12.56
N VAL A 215 -2.59 -17.35 -13.74
CA VAL A 215 -3.17 -16.00 -13.91
C VAL A 215 -4.64 -15.97 -13.49
N ARG A 216 -5.45 -16.95 -13.95
CA ARG A 216 -6.85 -17.07 -13.55
C ARG A 216 -6.99 -17.28 -12.05
N ARG A 217 -6.20 -18.18 -11.48
CA ARG A 217 -6.23 -18.47 -10.04
C ARG A 217 -5.86 -17.25 -9.19
N TRP A 218 -4.90 -16.44 -9.64
CA TRP A 218 -4.55 -15.17 -8.99
C TRP A 218 -5.72 -14.19 -8.98
N VAL A 219 -6.34 -13.98 -10.14
CA VAL A 219 -7.50 -13.09 -10.30
C VAL A 219 -8.69 -13.57 -9.44
N GLU A 220 -8.97 -14.87 -9.43
CA GLU A 220 -10.04 -15.46 -8.60
C GLU A 220 -9.79 -15.25 -7.11
N ALA A 221 -8.54 -15.48 -6.65
CA ALA A 221 -8.16 -15.25 -5.25
C ALA A 221 -8.26 -13.75 -4.87
N CYS A 222 -7.88 -12.84 -5.76
CA CYS A 222 -8.06 -11.41 -5.52
C CYS A 222 -9.55 -11.05 -5.40
N ARG A 223 -10.37 -11.53 -6.34
CA ARG A 223 -11.82 -11.24 -6.37
C ARG A 223 -12.56 -11.77 -5.15
N SER A 224 -12.15 -12.91 -4.57
CA SER A 224 -12.78 -13.44 -3.35
C SER A 224 -12.63 -12.53 -2.13
N HIS A 225 -11.63 -11.64 -2.14
CA HIS A 225 -11.41 -10.62 -1.09
C HIS A 225 -11.92 -9.22 -1.49
N GLY A 226 -12.63 -9.09 -2.61
CA GLY A 226 -13.17 -7.81 -3.07
C GLY A 226 -12.18 -6.94 -3.86
N LEU A 227 -11.01 -7.49 -4.20
CA LEU A 227 -10.01 -6.80 -5.03
C LEU A 227 -10.42 -6.91 -6.51
N GLY A 228 -10.91 -5.79 -7.06
CA GLY A 228 -11.65 -5.78 -8.32
C GLY A 228 -10.93 -5.16 -9.51
N ARG A 229 -9.81 -4.47 -9.30
CA ARG A 229 -9.00 -3.84 -10.36
C ARG A 229 -7.63 -4.50 -10.43
N PHE A 230 -7.02 -4.49 -11.61
CA PHE A 230 -5.76 -5.21 -11.86
C PHE A 230 -4.77 -4.34 -12.63
N GLU A 231 -3.59 -4.19 -12.06
CA GLU A 231 -2.41 -3.65 -12.73
C GLU A 231 -1.56 -4.82 -13.24
N TRP A 232 -1.23 -4.81 -14.53
CA TRP A 232 -0.47 -5.89 -15.15
C TRP A 232 1.00 -5.51 -15.23
N THR A 233 1.89 -6.47 -14.94
CA THR A 233 3.35 -6.27 -14.97
C THR A 233 3.81 -5.40 -16.13
N HIS A 234 4.75 -4.50 -15.85
CA HIS A 234 5.49 -3.72 -16.85
C HIS A 234 5.93 -4.57 -18.05
N PHE A 235 5.76 -4.04 -19.26
CA PHE A 235 6.15 -4.72 -20.51
C PHE A 235 7.56 -4.38 -20.96
N PHE A 236 8.29 -3.53 -20.26
CA PHE A 236 9.66 -3.18 -20.57
C PHE A 236 10.47 -3.04 -19.29
N THR A 237 11.79 -2.99 -19.39
CA THR A 237 12.65 -2.77 -18.22
C THR A 237 12.40 -1.40 -17.60
N GLN A 238 12.55 -1.33 -16.27
CA GLN A 238 12.55 -0.08 -15.51
C GLN A 238 13.54 0.95 -16.09
N TRP A 239 13.23 2.23 -15.85
CA TRP A 239 13.98 3.41 -16.30
C TRP A 239 14.04 3.53 -17.83
N GLY A 240 12.89 3.75 -18.44
CA GLY A 240 12.84 4.25 -19.82
C GLY A 240 12.70 3.20 -20.91
N ALA A 241 12.31 1.96 -20.58
CA ALA A 241 12.04 0.90 -21.56
C ALA A 241 13.22 0.57 -22.48
N GLN A 242 14.47 0.63 -22.00
CA GLN A 242 15.65 0.39 -22.85
C GLN A 242 15.69 -1.03 -23.42
N TYR A 243 15.36 -2.03 -22.61
CA TYR A 243 15.42 -3.44 -23.00
C TYR A 243 14.03 -4.08 -22.99
N ALA A 244 13.93 -5.16 -23.77
CA ALA A 244 12.80 -6.07 -23.73
C ALA A 244 12.64 -6.64 -22.32
N LEU A 245 11.40 -6.85 -21.88
CA LEU A 245 11.14 -7.49 -20.60
C LEU A 245 11.80 -8.89 -20.58
N ARG A 246 12.28 -9.30 -19.41
CA ARG A 246 12.71 -10.68 -19.21
C ARG A 246 11.48 -11.59 -19.12
N VAL A 247 11.29 -12.41 -20.16
CA VAL A 247 10.25 -13.43 -20.19
C VAL A 247 10.92 -14.80 -20.18
N TYR A 248 10.42 -15.68 -19.32
CA TYR A 248 10.99 -17.01 -19.11
C TYR A 248 10.15 -18.08 -19.79
N GLU A 249 10.78 -19.18 -20.23
CA GLU A 249 10.09 -20.39 -20.67
C GLU A 249 9.37 -21.04 -19.48
N GLY A 250 8.20 -21.62 -19.72
CA GLY A 250 7.31 -22.14 -18.67
C GLY A 250 6.73 -21.02 -17.80
N HIS A 251 6.58 -21.29 -16.51
CA HIS A 251 6.27 -20.29 -15.47
C HIS A 251 7.56 -19.72 -14.85
N GLY A 252 8.72 -19.92 -15.51
CA GLY A 252 10.02 -19.47 -15.05
C GLY A 252 10.74 -20.41 -14.09
N GLU A 253 10.30 -21.66 -13.95
CA GLU A 253 10.83 -22.64 -12.99
C GLU A 253 12.33 -22.92 -13.17
N ASN A 254 12.82 -22.87 -14.41
CA ASN A 254 14.22 -23.14 -14.77
C ASN A 254 15.04 -21.87 -15.04
N ALA A 255 14.45 -20.67 -14.85
CA ALA A 255 15.07 -19.39 -15.16
C ALA A 255 15.65 -19.26 -16.61
N GLU A 256 15.11 -20.03 -17.56
CA GLU A 256 15.50 -19.98 -18.96
C GLU A 256 14.81 -18.80 -19.67
N LEU A 257 15.59 -17.83 -20.15
CA LEU A 257 15.08 -16.67 -20.87
C LEU A 257 14.79 -16.99 -22.34
N LEU A 258 13.73 -16.40 -22.88
CA LEU A 258 13.36 -16.54 -24.30
C LEU A 258 14.30 -15.76 -25.25
N TRP A 259 15.07 -14.81 -24.70
CA TRP A 259 16.06 -13.97 -25.37
C TRP A 259 17.11 -13.45 -24.38
N PRO A 260 18.29 -12.98 -24.84
CA PRO A 260 19.29 -12.35 -23.99
C PRO A 260 18.73 -11.14 -23.21
N PRO A 261 19.15 -10.91 -21.95
CA PRO A 261 18.59 -9.87 -21.09
C PRO A 261 18.87 -8.43 -21.57
N ASP A 262 19.85 -8.23 -22.45
CA ASP A 262 20.23 -6.98 -23.10
C ASP A 262 19.57 -6.80 -24.48
N THR A 263 18.60 -7.64 -24.83
CA THR A 263 17.80 -7.49 -26.05
C THR A 263 17.07 -6.15 -26.03
N HIS A 264 17.34 -5.29 -27.01
CA HIS A 264 16.70 -3.97 -27.12
C HIS A 264 15.16 -4.06 -27.18
N SER A 265 14.48 -3.11 -26.54
CA SER A 265 13.00 -3.06 -26.46
C SER A 265 12.29 -3.01 -27.81
N LEU A 266 12.94 -2.43 -28.83
CA LEU A 266 12.41 -2.34 -30.20
C LEU A 266 12.90 -3.47 -31.12
N SER A 267 13.53 -4.51 -30.58
CA SER A 267 14.07 -5.60 -31.38
C SER A 267 12.97 -6.38 -32.13
N PRO A 268 13.27 -6.93 -33.32
CA PRO A 268 12.30 -7.74 -34.07
C PRO A 268 11.78 -8.95 -33.28
N VAL A 269 12.65 -9.58 -32.46
CA VAL A 269 12.27 -10.73 -31.63
C VAL A 269 11.24 -10.34 -30.56
N TYR A 270 11.41 -9.19 -29.91
CA TYR A 270 10.46 -8.76 -28.88
C TYR A 270 9.15 -8.23 -29.48
N ARG A 271 9.23 -7.50 -30.59
CA ARG A 271 8.04 -7.08 -31.34
C ARG A 271 7.21 -8.27 -31.81
N ASP A 272 7.84 -9.33 -32.33
CA ASP A 272 7.13 -10.57 -32.71
C ASP A 272 6.44 -11.23 -31.51
N PHE A 273 7.11 -11.32 -30.37
CA PHE A 273 6.50 -11.82 -29.14
C PHE A 273 5.25 -11.02 -28.77
N LEU A 274 5.36 -9.69 -28.68
CA LEU A 274 4.23 -8.81 -28.35
C LEU A 274 3.08 -8.93 -29.37
N ALA A 275 3.39 -9.03 -30.66
CA ALA A 275 2.40 -9.20 -31.71
C ALA A 275 1.60 -10.51 -31.59
N GLN A 276 2.22 -11.59 -31.07
CA GLN A 276 1.53 -12.85 -30.80
C GLN A 276 0.82 -12.88 -29.44
N PHE A 277 1.40 -12.22 -28.43
CA PHE A 277 0.92 -12.20 -27.05
C PHE A 277 -0.29 -11.28 -26.87
N LEU A 278 -0.20 -10.01 -27.25
CA LEU A 278 -1.19 -8.98 -26.92
C LEU A 278 -2.60 -9.29 -27.42
N PRO A 279 -2.82 -9.85 -28.64
CA PRO A 279 -4.16 -10.24 -29.08
C PRO A 279 -4.75 -11.39 -28.24
N LYS A 280 -3.91 -12.35 -27.83
CA LYS A 280 -4.35 -13.47 -26.97
C LYS A 280 -4.63 -13.01 -25.56
N PHE A 281 -3.82 -12.06 -25.06
CA PHE A 281 -4.05 -11.44 -23.77
C PHE A 281 -5.37 -10.66 -23.76
N LYS A 282 -5.63 -9.82 -24.76
CA LYS A 282 -6.94 -9.14 -24.92
C LYS A 282 -8.10 -10.13 -24.92
N ARG A 283 -7.97 -11.26 -25.61
CA ARG A 283 -9.00 -12.31 -25.63
C ARG A 283 -9.21 -12.92 -24.25
N PHE A 284 -8.15 -13.21 -23.52
CA PHE A 284 -8.22 -13.67 -22.14
C PHE A 284 -8.94 -12.65 -21.25
N LEU A 285 -8.51 -11.38 -21.29
CA LEU A 285 -9.14 -10.31 -20.52
C LEU A 285 -10.64 -10.16 -20.81
N ARG A 286 -11.05 -10.28 -22.07
CA ARG A 286 -12.48 -10.24 -22.44
C ARG A 286 -13.26 -11.45 -21.92
N ALA A 287 -12.68 -12.65 -22.03
CA ALA A 287 -13.33 -13.88 -21.58
C ALA A 287 -13.52 -13.90 -20.06
N GLU A 288 -12.59 -13.33 -19.30
CA GLU A 288 -12.62 -13.28 -17.83
C GLU A 288 -13.28 -11.99 -17.27
N GLY A 289 -13.78 -11.10 -18.15
CA GLY A 289 -14.40 -9.84 -17.77
C GLY A 289 -13.45 -8.85 -17.08
N LEU A 290 -12.18 -8.83 -17.49
CA LEU A 290 -11.11 -8.04 -16.85
C LEU A 290 -10.76 -6.75 -17.61
N LEU A 291 -11.17 -6.62 -18.87
CA LEU A 291 -10.66 -5.55 -19.74
C LEU A 291 -10.90 -4.13 -19.17
N GLU A 292 -12.10 -3.86 -18.64
CA GLU A 292 -12.49 -2.54 -18.11
C GLU A 292 -11.87 -2.22 -16.74
N CYS A 293 -11.45 -3.24 -15.99
CA CYS A 293 -10.83 -3.09 -14.68
C CYS A 293 -9.30 -3.28 -14.73
N SER A 294 -8.72 -3.28 -15.93
CA SER A 294 -7.28 -3.48 -16.15
C SER A 294 -6.55 -2.17 -16.44
N LEU A 295 -5.36 -2.05 -15.88
CA LEU A 295 -4.39 -1.00 -16.12
C LEU A 295 -3.06 -1.64 -16.52
N PHE A 296 -2.36 -1.07 -17.48
CA PHE A 296 -1.15 -1.68 -18.03
C PHE A 296 0.06 -0.78 -17.87
N HIS A 297 1.17 -1.34 -17.43
CA HIS A 297 2.40 -0.59 -17.33
C HIS A 297 3.28 -0.77 -18.56
N LEU A 298 3.87 0.33 -19.04
CA LEU A 298 4.90 0.26 -20.06
C LEU A 298 6.26 0.07 -19.40
N SER A 299 6.68 1.05 -18.59
CA SER A 299 7.97 1.09 -17.90
C SER A 299 7.84 1.92 -16.63
N ASP A 300 8.54 1.49 -15.58
CA ASP A 300 8.60 2.20 -14.32
C ASP A 300 9.63 3.36 -14.37
N GLU A 301 9.25 4.52 -13.85
CA GLU A 301 10.07 5.73 -13.66
C GLU A 301 10.96 6.16 -14.86
N PRO A 302 10.41 6.39 -16.08
CA PRO A 302 11.16 7.09 -17.13
C PRO A 302 11.43 8.55 -16.74
N HIS A 303 12.65 9.03 -17.00
CA HIS A 303 13.05 10.43 -16.85
C HIS A 303 13.14 11.12 -18.22
N SER A 304 13.40 12.43 -18.25
CA SER A 304 13.50 13.24 -19.48
C SER A 304 14.43 12.63 -20.52
N ASP A 305 15.56 12.07 -20.09
CA ASP A 305 16.57 11.48 -20.99
C ASP A 305 16.09 10.18 -21.65
N HIS A 306 15.04 9.56 -21.08
CA HIS A 306 14.42 8.34 -21.60
C HIS A 306 13.26 8.62 -22.57
N PHE A 307 12.85 9.88 -22.71
CA PHE A 307 11.61 10.28 -23.38
C PHE A 307 11.47 9.72 -24.81
N ASN A 308 12.53 9.80 -25.62
CA ASN A 308 12.50 9.32 -27.00
C ASN A 308 12.33 7.79 -27.09
N ASN A 309 13.00 7.04 -26.21
CA ASN A 309 12.92 5.59 -26.22
C ASN A 309 11.57 5.10 -25.67
N TYR A 310 11.07 5.72 -24.59
CA TYR A 310 9.73 5.46 -24.07
C TYR A 310 8.67 5.76 -25.14
N ARG A 311 8.78 6.88 -25.87
CA ARG A 311 7.90 7.21 -26.99
C ARG A 311 7.88 6.10 -28.04
N ALA A 312 9.04 5.65 -28.50
CA ALA A 312 9.12 4.59 -29.51
C ALA A 312 8.52 3.26 -29.02
N ALA A 313 8.76 2.88 -27.76
CA ALA A 313 8.13 1.72 -27.14
C ALA A 313 6.60 1.87 -27.05
N ARG A 314 6.11 3.06 -26.68
CA ARG A 314 4.68 3.38 -26.60
C ARG A 314 4.02 3.33 -27.97
N GLU A 315 4.67 3.85 -29.02
CA GLU A 315 4.18 3.81 -30.40
C GLU A 315 4.05 2.37 -30.89
N MET A 316 5.05 1.52 -30.63
CA MET A 316 5.00 0.08 -30.95
C MET A 316 3.82 -0.61 -30.22
N VAL A 317 3.63 -0.33 -28.93
CA VAL A 317 2.49 -0.89 -28.18
C VAL A 317 1.16 -0.34 -28.68
N ARG A 318 1.08 0.94 -29.05
CA ARG A 318 -0.13 1.55 -29.62
C ARG A 318 -0.52 0.94 -30.96
N GLU A 319 0.45 0.57 -31.80
CA GLU A 319 0.21 -0.17 -33.04
C GLU A 319 -0.37 -1.57 -32.75
N LEU A 320 0.24 -2.32 -31.83
CA LEU A 320 -0.13 -3.71 -31.55
C LEU A 320 -1.37 -3.86 -30.65
N ALA A 321 -1.58 -2.91 -29.74
CA ALA A 321 -2.58 -2.94 -28.69
C ALA A 321 -3.12 -1.54 -28.35
N PRO A 322 -3.82 -0.86 -29.28
CA PRO A 322 -4.41 0.47 -29.05
C PRO A 322 -5.51 0.48 -27.98
N TRP A 323 -5.90 -0.69 -27.48
CA TRP A 323 -6.91 -0.88 -26.45
C TRP A 323 -6.33 -0.80 -25.03
N MET A 324 -5.01 -0.80 -24.87
CA MET A 324 -4.36 -0.73 -23.56
C MET A 324 -4.38 0.70 -23.03
N ARG A 325 -4.97 0.86 -21.84
CA ARG A 325 -4.86 2.06 -21.02
C ARG A 325 -3.58 1.99 -20.19
N VAL A 326 -2.60 2.81 -20.53
CA VAL A 326 -1.27 2.81 -19.91
C VAL A 326 -1.24 3.71 -18.69
N ILE A 327 -0.76 3.15 -17.59
CA ILE A 327 -0.46 3.82 -16.32
C ILE A 327 1.03 3.62 -16.04
N ASP A 328 1.76 4.65 -15.62
CA ASP A 328 3.17 4.51 -15.21
C ASP A 328 3.55 5.58 -14.19
N ALA A 329 4.44 5.23 -13.27
CA ALA A 329 5.10 6.17 -12.36
C ALA A 329 6.05 7.07 -13.16
N LEU A 330 5.74 8.36 -13.27
CA LEU A 330 6.57 9.36 -13.96
C LEU A 330 6.20 10.76 -13.50
N SER A 331 7.22 11.61 -13.32
CA SER A 331 7.06 12.97 -12.77
C SER A 331 7.30 14.07 -13.80
N ASP A 332 7.82 13.75 -14.99
CA ASP A 332 7.91 14.68 -16.11
C ASP A 332 6.57 14.77 -16.85
N ILE A 333 5.92 15.94 -16.76
CA ILE A 333 4.61 16.20 -17.35
C ILE A 333 4.58 16.11 -18.88
N ASN A 334 5.73 16.21 -19.55
CA ASN A 334 5.80 16.15 -21.00
C ASN A 334 5.35 14.79 -21.56
N PHE A 335 5.53 13.70 -20.82
CA PHE A 335 5.00 12.39 -21.21
C PHE A 335 3.47 12.40 -21.33
N ALA A 336 2.78 13.10 -20.42
CA ALA A 336 1.33 13.24 -20.45
C ALA A 336 0.88 14.24 -21.54
N ARG A 337 1.58 15.37 -21.71
CA ARG A 337 1.29 16.37 -22.75
C ARG A 337 1.34 15.78 -24.16
N GLU A 338 2.26 14.86 -24.40
CA GLU A 338 2.44 14.17 -25.69
C GLU A 338 1.57 12.92 -25.81
N GLY A 339 0.67 12.68 -24.85
CA GLY A 339 -0.26 11.57 -24.83
C GLY A 339 0.43 10.21 -24.78
N LEU A 340 1.64 10.11 -24.22
CA LEU A 340 2.37 8.84 -24.13
C LEU A 340 1.81 7.94 -23.02
N VAL A 341 1.24 8.54 -21.96
CA VAL A 341 0.62 7.84 -20.82
C VAL A 341 -0.86 8.26 -20.69
N ASP A 342 -1.74 7.32 -20.39
CA ASP A 342 -3.18 7.59 -20.22
C ASP A 342 -3.52 7.95 -18.77
N VAL A 343 -2.76 7.42 -17.80
CA VAL A 343 -2.88 7.71 -16.37
C VAL A 343 -1.47 7.97 -15.82
N PRO A 344 -0.97 9.22 -15.80
CA PRO A 344 0.32 9.51 -15.18
C PRO A 344 0.24 9.30 -13.66
N VAL A 345 1.30 8.77 -13.06
CA VAL A 345 1.45 8.63 -11.60
C VAL A 345 2.68 9.44 -11.15
N PRO A 346 2.59 10.77 -11.08
CA PRO A 346 3.66 11.62 -10.56
C PRO A 346 3.87 11.46 -9.06
N ILE A 347 5.09 11.73 -8.63
CA ILE A 347 5.41 11.88 -7.21
C ILE A 347 4.66 13.08 -6.60
N VAL A 348 4.38 13.04 -5.29
CA VAL A 348 3.53 14.03 -4.60
C VAL A 348 3.86 15.50 -4.89
N TRP A 349 5.14 15.89 -5.00
CA TRP A 349 5.51 17.28 -5.29
C TRP A 349 5.23 17.69 -6.74
N ALA A 350 5.21 16.74 -7.69
CA ALA A 350 4.93 16.99 -9.10
C ALA A 350 3.41 16.96 -9.41
N ALA A 351 2.65 16.17 -8.66
CA ALA A 351 1.23 15.92 -8.92
C ALA A 351 0.36 17.19 -9.06
N PRO A 352 0.53 18.27 -8.26
CA PRO A 352 -0.21 19.51 -8.45
C PRO A 352 -0.04 20.13 -9.85
N GLY A 353 1.13 19.97 -10.48
CA GLY A 353 1.37 20.44 -11.85
C GLY A 353 0.48 19.75 -12.87
N PHE A 354 0.32 18.44 -12.75
CA PHE A 354 -0.54 17.64 -13.63
C PHE A 354 -2.02 18.02 -13.48
N VAL A 355 -2.48 18.20 -12.23
CA VAL A 355 -3.88 18.61 -11.96
C VAL A 355 -4.16 19.99 -12.53
N ARG A 356 -3.25 20.96 -12.37
CA ARG A 356 -3.39 22.33 -12.94
C ARG A 356 -3.51 22.35 -14.46
N GLU A 357 -2.90 21.40 -15.15
CA GLU A 357 -3.01 21.26 -16.61
C GLU A 357 -4.22 20.44 -17.08
N GLY A 358 -5.08 20.01 -16.16
CA GLY A 358 -6.31 19.29 -16.47
C GLY A 358 -6.11 17.79 -16.68
N PHE A 359 -4.95 17.24 -16.34
CA PHE A 359 -4.78 15.79 -16.28
C PHE A 359 -5.49 15.20 -15.05
N SER A 360 -5.75 13.90 -15.10
CA SER A 360 -6.35 13.12 -14.01
C SER A 360 -5.33 12.14 -13.42
N PRO A 361 -4.24 12.63 -12.80
CA PRO A 361 -3.13 11.80 -12.36
C PRO A 361 -3.52 10.92 -11.16
N TRP A 362 -2.86 9.78 -11.01
CA TRP A 362 -2.67 9.19 -9.69
C TRP A 362 -1.48 9.87 -9.00
N VAL A 363 -1.17 9.48 -7.77
CA VAL A 363 0.01 10.01 -7.06
C VAL A 363 0.75 8.90 -6.33
N TYR A 364 2.05 9.07 -6.15
CA TYR A 364 2.85 8.23 -5.28
C TYR A 364 3.83 9.05 -4.44
N TYR A 365 4.33 8.43 -3.38
CA TYR A 365 5.57 8.79 -2.70
C TYR A 365 6.35 7.48 -2.49
N CYS A 366 7.65 7.59 -2.19
CA CYS A 366 8.53 6.46 -1.93
C CYS A 366 9.56 6.84 -0.86
N CYS A 367 10.84 6.54 -1.05
CA CYS A 367 11.94 7.00 -0.19
C CYS A 367 12.08 8.54 -0.17
N GLU A 368 11.42 9.22 -1.10
CA GLU A 368 11.31 10.67 -1.24
C GLU A 368 9.86 11.06 -1.62
N PRO A 369 9.49 12.35 -1.47
CA PRO A 369 10.22 13.38 -0.69
C PRO A 369 10.17 13.11 0.83
N ARG A 370 11.10 13.73 1.55
CA ARG A 370 11.22 13.69 3.03
C ARG A 370 10.82 15.03 3.66
N GLY A 371 11.07 15.21 4.96
CA GLY A 371 10.76 16.47 5.62
C GLY A 371 9.27 16.72 5.76
N ALA A 372 8.84 17.93 5.45
CA ALA A 372 7.45 18.37 5.61
C ALA A 372 6.45 17.58 4.75
N PHE A 373 6.91 16.91 3.69
CA PHE A 373 6.04 16.20 2.78
C PHE A 373 5.30 15.02 3.43
N LEU A 374 4.12 14.71 2.88
CA LEU A 374 3.40 13.48 3.13
C LEU A 374 4.27 12.28 2.73
N ASN A 375 4.49 11.38 3.69
CA ASN A 375 5.13 10.09 3.48
C ASN A 375 4.69 9.12 4.60
N ARG A 376 5.22 7.89 4.63
CA ARG A 376 4.94 6.86 5.65
C ARG A 376 6.20 6.14 6.11
N LEU A 377 7.28 6.87 6.35
CA LEU A 377 8.55 6.32 6.84
C LEU A 377 8.44 5.99 8.35
N LEU A 378 9.40 5.24 8.88
CA LEU A 378 9.35 4.78 10.29
C LEU A 378 9.41 5.92 11.33
N ASP A 379 10.03 7.04 10.98
CA ASP A 379 10.11 8.26 11.79
C ASP A 379 9.13 9.35 11.33
N THR A 380 8.17 9.01 10.46
CA THR A 380 7.10 9.93 10.07
C THR A 380 6.02 9.97 11.15
N PRO A 381 5.66 11.16 11.68
CA PRO A 381 4.53 11.31 12.59
C PRO A 381 3.26 10.63 12.06
N LEU A 382 2.61 9.80 12.88
CA LEU A 382 1.41 9.07 12.46
C LEU A 382 0.29 10.01 12.00
N ILE A 383 0.21 11.23 12.54
CA ILE A 383 -0.75 12.23 12.09
C ILE A 383 -0.54 12.63 10.61
N LYS A 384 0.70 12.66 10.12
CA LYS A 384 0.99 12.91 8.70
C LYS A 384 0.48 11.76 7.85
N VAL A 385 0.73 10.52 8.26
CA VAL A 385 0.21 9.32 7.56
C VAL A 385 -1.32 9.35 7.50
N ARG A 386 -1.99 9.72 8.62
CA ARG A 386 -3.45 9.85 8.71
C ARG A 386 -4.02 10.90 7.75
N MET A 387 -3.26 11.94 7.42
CA MET A 387 -3.67 12.99 6.47
C MET A 387 -3.68 12.55 5.01
N SER A 388 -3.17 11.35 4.66
CA SER A 388 -3.10 10.86 3.29
C SER A 388 -4.44 10.99 2.53
N GLY A 389 -5.53 10.45 3.08
CA GLY A 389 -6.85 10.53 2.45
C GLY A 389 -7.41 11.94 2.31
N TRP A 390 -7.11 12.85 3.24
CA TRP A 390 -7.53 14.26 3.16
C TRP A 390 -6.80 14.98 2.03
N LEU A 391 -5.49 14.78 1.95
CA LEU A 391 -4.62 15.35 0.93
C LEU A 391 -4.99 14.84 -0.47
N PHE A 392 -5.19 13.53 -0.62
CA PHE A 392 -5.61 12.95 -1.89
C PHE A 392 -6.96 13.49 -2.37
N TYR A 393 -7.90 13.70 -1.44
CA TYR A 393 -9.20 14.27 -1.78
C TYR A 393 -9.08 15.74 -2.22
N ARG A 394 -8.41 16.55 -1.39
CA ARG A 394 -8.25 18.00 -1.59
C ARG A 394 -7.48 18.34 -2.86
N THR A 395 -6.44 17.58 -3.18
CA THR A 395 -5.58 17.80 -4.35
C THR A 395 -6.15 17.19 -5.64
N GLN A 396 -7.31 16.54 -5.57
CA GLN A 396 -8.08 16.03 -6.70
C GLN A 396 -7.37 14.98 -7.57
N VAL A 397 -6.36 14.29 -7.01
CA VAL A 397 -5.76 13.11 -7.63
C VAL A 397 -6.77 11.95 -7.70
N ARG A 398 -6.53 11.01 -8.63
CA ARG A 398 -7.51 9.98 -9.04
C ARG A 398 -7.12 8.55 -8.69
N GLY A 399 -5.99 8.37 -8.01
CA GLY A 399 -5.60 7.11 -7.38
C GLY A 399 -4.29 7.29 -6.61
N PHE A 400 -3.90 6.25 -5.89
CA PHE A 400 -2.64 6.23 -5.15
C PHE A 400 -1.88 4.92 -5.42
N LEU A 401 -0.56 5.04 -5.56
CA LEU A 401 0.36 3.93 -5.73
C LEU A 401 1.46 4.01 -4.67
N HIS A 402 1.85 2.85 -4.15
CA HIS A 402 3.14 2.67 -3.50
C HIS A 402 3.81 1.38 -3.97
N TRP A 403 5.12 1.44 -4.18
CA TRP A 403 5.91 0.31 -4.68
C TRP A 403 6.14 -0.81 -3.67
N GLY A 404 5.72 -0.63 -2.42
CA GLY A 404 6.20 -1.40 -1.27
C GLY A 404 5.08 -1.75 -0.29
N TYR A 405 4.51 -2.95 -0.42
CA TYR A 405 3.71 -3.56 0.65
C TYR A 405 4.60 -4.45 1.52
N ASN A 406 5.35 -5.36 0.89
CA ASN A 406 6.19 -6.38 1.54
C ASN A 406 7.55 -6.60 0.81
N TYR A 407 8.21 -5.53 0.35
CA TYR A 407 9.53 -5.67 -0.27
C TYR A 407 10.59 -5.99 0.81
N TRP A 408 11.02 -7.24 0.91
CA TRP A 408 11.95 -7.71 1.95
C TRP A 408 13.33 -8.09 1.42
N TYR A 409 13.82 -7.37 0.41
CA TYR A 409 15.12 -7.65 -0.18
C TYR A 409 16.13 -6.55 0.12
N LYS A 410 17.41 -6.92 0.06
CA LYS A 410 18.49 -5.97 -0.12
C LYS A 410 18.37 -5.36 -1.52
N ARG A 411 18.47 -4.03 -1.61
CA ARG A 411 18.34 -3.26 -2.86
C ARG A 411 19.11 -3.90 -4.02
N ALA A 412 18.46 -3.99 -5.17
CA ALA A 412 18.94 -4.54 -6.43
C ALA A 412 19.41 -6.02 -6.38
N THR A 413 19.00 -6.78 -5.36
CA THR A 413 19.36 -8.20 -5.21
C THR A 413 18.15 -9.11 -4.96
N THR A 414 18.40 -10.42 -4.93
CA THR A 414 17.47 -11.46 -4.45
C THR A 414 17.80 -11.93 -3.04
N GLN A 415 18.67 -11.21 -2.31
CA GLN A 415 19.00 -11.56 -0.92
C GLN A 415 17.95 -10.97 0.01
N LEU A 416 17.24 -11.82 0.75
CA LEU A 416 16.31 -11.37 1.77
C LEU A 416 17.06 -10.61 2.88
N ILE A 417 16.44 -9.54 3.37
CA ILE A 417 16.79 -8.94 4.67
C ILE A 417 16.01 -9.63 5.79
N GLU A 418 16.36 -9.32 7.03
CA GLU A 418 15.55 -9.67 8.21
C GLU A 418 14.63 -8.48 8.55
N PRO A 419 13.34 -8.49 8.17
CA PRO A 419 12.48 -7.30 8.20
C PRO A 419 12.29 -6.72 9.61
N PHE A 420 12.46 -7.53 10.66
CA PHE A 420 12.37 -7.05 12.05
C PHE A 420 13.62 -6.28 12.51
N THR A 421 14.69 -6.26 11.72
CA THR A 421 15.95 -5.58 12.08
C THR A 421 16.52 -4.70 10.98
N VAL A 422 16.02 -4.82 9.74
CA VAL A 422 16.44 -4.04 8.58
C VAL A 422 15.18 -3.55 7.87
N SER A 423 15.10 -2.25 7.59
CA SER A 423 13.89 -1.59 7.09
C SER A 423 14.13 -0.65 5.89
N ASP A 424 15.37 -0.57 5.42
CA ASP A 424 15.84 0.33 4.36
C ASP A 424 16.39 -0.44 3.14
N GLY A 425 16.27 -1.77 3.12
CA GLY A 425 16.88 -2.61 2.10
C GLY A 425 18.43 -2.56 2.07
N LEU A 426 19.08 -2.17 3.17
CA LEU A 426 20.54 -1.92 3.27
C LEU A 426 21.02 -0.89 2.24
N ALA A 427 20.23 0.15 2.02
CA ALA A 427 20.47 1.20 1.04
C ALA A 427 20.35 2.61 1.64
N TRP A 428 20.33 2.75 2.96
CA TRP A 428 20.44 4.04 3.63
C TRP A 428 21.70 4.81 3.16
N PRO A 429 21.62 6.13 2.86
CA PRO A 429 20.47 7.01 3.00
C PRO A 429 19.54 7.12 1.78
N ASP A 430 19.80 6.42 0.68
CA ASP A 430 18.99 6.52 -0.55
C ASP A 430 17.56 6.03 -0.30
N TRP A 431 17.43 4.89 0.37
CA TRP A 431 16.14 4.35 0.80
C TRP A 431 15.93 4.59 2.27
N ALA A 432 14.79 5.18 2.61
CA ALA A 432 14.45 5.49 3.98
C ALA A 432 13.95 4.27 4.75
N HIS A 433 14.22 4.28 6.05
CA HIS A 433 13.69 3.29 6.98
C HIS A 433 12.16 3.26 6.90
N GLY A 434 11.60 2.10 6.50
CA GLY A 434 10.15 1.88 6.39
C GLY A 434 9.54 2.13 5.00
N ASP A 435 10.32 2.60 4.02
CA ASP A 435 9.84 2.79 2.64
C ASP A 435 9.48 1.44 1.94
N PRO A 436 10.32 0.38 1.98
CA PRO A 436 10.08 -0.80 1.16
C PRO A 436 8.87 -1.65 1.60
N PHE A 437 8.45 -1.57 2.86
CA PHE A 437 7.35 -2.38 3.37
C PHE A 437 6.58 -1.73 4.53
N VAL A 438 5.31 -2.11 4.62
CA VAL A 438 4.38 -1.74 5.70
C VAL A 438 3.81 -2.96 6.42
N VAL A 439 4.18 -4.17 6.00
CA VAL A 439 3.89 -5.42 6.72
C VAL A 439 5.14 -6.26 6.89
N TYR A 440 5.16 -7.01 7.98
CA TYR A 440 6.21 -7.95 8.35
C TYR A 440 5.75 -9.38 8.05
N PRO A 441 6.67 -10.34 7.82
CA PRO A 441 6.30 -11.73 7.69
C PRO A 441 5.86 -12.32 9.03
N GLY A 442 4.68 -12.96 9.06
CA GLY A 442 4.17 -13.71 10.21
C GLY A 442 3.96 -15.18 9.90
N PRO A 443 3.76 -16.04 10.92
CA PRO A 443 3.57 -17.48 10.72
C PRO A 443 2.24 -17.83 10.03
N GLU A 444 1.20 -17.01 10.21
CA GLU A 444 -0.16 -17.24 9.70
C GLU A 444 -0.62 -16.19 8.69
N GLY A 445 0.26 -15.27 8.28
CA GLY A 445 -0.08 -14.14 7.43
C GLY A 445 0.79 -12.91 7.72
N PRO A 446 0.45 -11.74 7.16
CA PRO A 446 1.15 -10.50 7.48
C PRO A 446 1.00 -10.13 8.96
N ILE A 447 2.07 -9.56 9.52
CA ILE A 447 2.02 -8.78 10.75
C ILE A 447 1.96 -7.31 10.35
N ASP A 448 0.85 -6.66 10.68
CA ASP A 448 0.61 -5.25 10.32
C ASP A 448 1.59 -4.31 11.00
N SER A 449 1.77 -3.12 10.42
CA SER A 449 2.43 -2.00 11.08
C SER A 449 1.44 -0.95 11.56
N LEU A 450 1.87 -0.11 12.51
CA LEU A 450 1.15 1.11 12.90
C LEU A 450 0.83 1.98 11.68
N ARG A 451 1.82 2.19 10.80
CA ARG A 451 1.68 3.02 9.61
C ARG A 451 0.66 2.44 8.62
N TRP A 452 0.57 1.12 8.53
CA TRP A 452 -0.40 0.45 7.66
C TRP A 452 -1.85 0.66 8.14
N GLU A 453 -2.07 0.48 9.44
CA GLU A 453 -3.38 0.73 10.06
C GLU A 453 -3.82 2.19 9.90
N ILE A 454 -2.92 3.13 10.19
CA ILE A 454 -3.20 4.57 10.07
C ILE A 454 -3.46 4.98 8.61
N PHE A 455 -2.72 4.42 7.65
CA PHE A 455 -2.97 4.65 6.24
C PHE A 455 -4.37 4.14 5.82
N ALA A 456 -4.77 2.95 6.26
CA ALA A 456 -6.10 2.42 5.98
C ALA A 456 -7.21 3.28 6.58
N GLU A 457 -7.02 3.78 7.81
CA GLU A 457 -7.96 4.72 8.38
C GLU A 457 -8.08 6.00 7.54
N SER A 458 -6.97 6.51 6.99
CA SER A 458 -7.00 7.70 6.13
C SER A 458 -7.90 7.50 4.89
N LEU A 459 -7.98 6.27 4.35
CA LEU A 459 -8.86 5.97 3.22
C LEU A 459 -10.35 5.95 3.62
N GLN A 460 -10.66 5.64 4.89
CA GLN A 460 -12.00 5.82 5.44
C GLN A 460 -12.35 7.31 5.56
N ASP A 461 -11.39 8.17 5.92
CA ASP A 461 -11.60 9.62 5.91
C ASP A 461 -11.91 10.13 4.50
N TYR A 462 -11.18 9.65 3.48
CA TYR A 462 -11.48 9.97 2.09
C TYR A 462 -12.93 9.60 1.72
N ALA A 463 -13.38 8.40 2.10
CA ALA A 463 -14.75 7.96 1.88
C ALA A 463 -15.78 8.80 2.64
N LEU A 464 -15.44 9.22 3.87
CA LEU A 464 -16.28 10.06 4.72
C LEU A 464 -16.47 11.46 4.11
N ILE A 465 -15.39 12.08 3.64
CA ILE A 465 -15.42 13.38 2.93
C ILE A 465 -16.31 13.28 1.68
N GLN A 466 -16.11 12.23 0.87
CA GLN A 466 -16.93 11.94 -0.30
C GLN A 466 -18.43 11.78 0.03
N ALA A 467 -18.73 11.00 1.08
CA ALA A 467 -20.09 10.68 1.46
C ALA A 467 -20.84 11.91 1.99
N ALA A 468 -20.15 12.74 2.79
CA ALA A 468 -20.65 14.00 3.32
C ALA A 468 -20.94 15.06 2.23
N GLY A 469 -20.46 14.84 0.99
CA GLY A 469 -20.67 15.76 -0.13
C GLY A 469 -19.92 17.07 0.07
N ILE A 470 -18.67 16.96 0.50
CA ILE A 470 -17.71 18.06 0.58
C ILE A 470 -17.06 18.19 -0.80
N GLU A 471 -17.08 19.36 -1.41
CA GLU A 471 -16.32 19.59 -2.63
C GLU A 471 -14.83 19.80 -2.29
N PRO A 472 -13.88 19.47 -3.19
CA PRO A 472 -12.45 19.62 -2.90
C PRO A 472 -12.04 21.05 -2.50
N ASP A 473 -12.75 22.08 -2.95
CA ASP A 473 -12.54 23.49 -2.63
C ASP A 473 -13.40 24.01 -1.46
N ASP A 474 -14.08 23.13 -0.73
CA ASP A 474 -14.90 23.50 0.44
C ASP A 474 -14.01 24.14 1.54
N PRO A 475 -14.48 25.20 2.23
CA PRO A 475 -13.77 25.85 3.33
C PRO A 475 -13.22 24.91 4.41
N LEU A 476 -13.84 23.74 4.61
CA LEU A 476 -13.36 22.71 5.54
C LEU A 476 -11.97 22.15 5.19
N LEU A 477 -11.54 22.25 3.94
CA LEU A 477 -10.29 21.69 3.43
C LEU A 477 -9.28 22.78 3.00
N MET A 478 -9.58 24.05 3.22
CA MET A 478 -8.76 25.17 2.73
C MET A 478 -7.41 25.32 3.43
N GLU A 479 -7.27 24.81 4.65
CA GLU A 479 -6.00 24.75 5.38
C GLU A 479 -5.04 23.66 4.84
N ILE A 480 -5.51 22.82 3.91
CA ILE A 480 -4.67 21.87 3.18
C ILE A 480 -4.28 22.54 1.86
N GLU A 481 -3.05 23.04 1.78
CA GLU A 481 -2.54 23.74 0.60
C GLU A 481 -1.95 22.75 -0.41
N ASP A 482 -1.02 21.92 0.04
CA ASP A 482 -0.39 20.87 -0.76
C ASP A 482 0.14 19.72 0.09
N TYR A 483 0.99 18.87 -0.50
CA TYR A 483 1.56 17.70 0.15
C TYR A 483 2.66 18.01 1.17
N ALA A 484 3.15 19.24 1.28
CA ALA A 484 4.14 19.71 2.25
C ALA A 484 3.54 20.72 3.24
N ASP A 485 2.48 21.44 2.89
CA ASP A 485 1.79 22.38 3.77
C ASP A 485 0.34 21.96 4.03
N PHE A 486 0.14 21.37 5.22
CA PHE A 486 -1.14 20.88 5.70
C PHE A 486 -1.16 20.77 7.23
N PRO A 487 -2.34 20.66 7.87
CA PRO A 487 -2.45 20.58 9.32
C PRO A 487 -1.94 19.24 9.86
N ARG A 488 -1.07 19.28 10.88
CA ARG A 488 -0.48 18.10 11.56
C ARG A 488 -0.99 17.97 13.01
N SER A 489 -2.29 18.19 13.21
CA SER A 489 -2.91 18.25 14.54
C SER A 489 -4.05 17.25 14.69
N GLU A 490 -4.01 16.47 15.77
CA GLU A 490 -5.11 15.58 16.15
C GLU A 490 -6.41 16.35 16.45
N GLU A 491 -6.30 17.54 17.04
CA GLU A 491 -7.45 18.42 17.28
C GLU A 491 -8.07 18.87 15.95
N TRP A 492 -7.22 19.24 14.98
CA TRP A 492 -7.70 19.61 13.64
C TRP A 492 -8.50 18.46 13.04
N LEU A 493 -7.91 17.26 13.01
CA LEU A 493 -8.52 16.06 12.45
C LEU A 493 -9.84 15.70 13.14
N THR A 494 -9.83 15.62 14.47
CA THR A 494 -11.00 15.23 15.27
C THR A 494 -12.16 16.20 15.05
N ARG A 495 -11.88 17.51 15.03
CA ARG A 495 -12.90 18.53 14.80
C ARG A 495 -13.52 18.42 13.41
N ARG A 496 -12.73 18.20 12.35
CA ARG A 496 -13.27 18.09 10.98
C ARG A 496 -14.02 16.78 10.79
N ARG A 497 -13.51 15.66 11.31
CA ARG A 497 -14.23 14.37 11.30
C ARG A 497 -15.62 14.49 11.94
N ARG A 498 -15.74 15.14 13.10
CA ARG A 498 -17.05 15.39 13.75
C ARG A 498 -18.03 16.09 12.81
N ILE A 499 -17.59 17.17 12.15
CA ILE A 499 -18.42 17.93 11.19
C ILE A 499 -18.87 17.02 10.04
N LEU A 500 -17.98 16.19 9.50
CA LEU A 500 -18.31 15.26 8.42
C LEU A 500 -19.32 14.19 8.86
N LEU A 501 -19.15 13.61 10.06
CA LEU A 501 -20.05 12.62 10.63
C LEU A 501 -21.46 13.20 10.83
N GLU A 502 -21.56 14.41 11.38
CA GLU A 502 -22.83 15.13 11.53
C GLU A 502 -23.49 15.48 10.19
N ARG A 503 -22.70 15.88 9.19
CA ARG A 503 -23.21 16.18 7.85
C ARG A 503 -23.71 14.92 7.14
N LEU A 504 -22.97 13.82 7.22
CA LEU A 504 -23.37 12.53 6.66
C LEU A 504 -24.65 11.99 7.31
N ALA A 505 -24.74 12.04 8.64
CA ALA A 505 -25.93 11.64 9.37
C ALA A 505 -27.18 12.42 8.93
N ARG A 506 -27.07 13.75 8.80
CA ARG A 506 -28.18 14.60 8.32
C ARG A 506 -28.60 14.25 6.89
N LYS A 507 -27.62 14.02 6.00
CA LYS A 507 -27.87 13.67 4.60
C LYS A 507 -28.58 12.32 4.47
N GLN A 508 -28.16 11.30 5.22
CA GLN A 508 -28.78 9.97 5.21
C GLN A 508 -30.15 9.94 5.91
N SER A 509 -30.43 10.88 6.82
CA SER A 509 -31.76 11.02 7.43
C SER A 509 -32.78 11.69 6.50
N ALA A 510 -32.32 12.42 5.48
CA ALA A 510 -33.17 13.16 4.53
C ALA A 510 -33.44 12.38 3.22
N SER A 511 -32.70 11.29 2.99
CA SER A 511 -32.86 10.35 1.88
C SER A 511 -33.71 9.17 2.28
#